data_AF-A0A167RRA2-F1
#
_entry.id   AF-A0A167RRA2-F1
#
_cell.length_a   1.000
_cell.length_b   1.000
_cell.length_c   1.000
_cell.angle_alpha   90.00
_cell.angle_beta   90.00
_cell.angle_gamma   90.00
#
_symmetry.space_group_name_H-M   'P 1'
#
loop_
_entity.id
_entity.type
_entity.pdbx_description
1 polymer ?
#
loop_
_entity_poly.entity_id
_entity_poly.type
_entity_poly.pdbx_seq_one_letter_code
_entity_poly.pdbx_strand_id
1 'polypeptide(L)'
;MAEIYASTATAPFFRKGQVQYLNSEDDEDEDDEPFQETTAASINEILKKVRIPQLSGHEQIQLMDMIECAAFVEKHRRSMDENGARFMLFFRQHALRKGRTSEIQLSWREINWAYHSTTQDILVDFVTRQTHGPVLWRHARESGIFMWMTDVSALRAQFEIVARNEYTSSETKSPVDCSLFYLALKKKTVLHGLWRMAAGNKEQAATQRLLLNNFEEEKWKTVAQKNAYALLGKRRFQYAAAFFLLAGRLGDAVEVCLRQLKDIQLAIAISRVYEGDGGPTLRKLLHDEVLPLAAQQGDRWLASWAFWMLGRKDMAVRALIFDTDASLHIVGDSELPGVSITTVLNR
;
A
#
# COMPACT_ATOMS: atom_id res chain seq x y z
N MET A 1 25.63 -90.87 -7.58
CA MET A 1 26.60 -89.83 -7.19
C MET A 1 25.84 -88.51 -7.21
N ALA A 2 25.29 -87.99 -6.10
CA ALA A 2 25.89 -87.78 -4.77
C ALA A 2 27.02 -86.73 -4.83
N GLU A 3 27.02 -85.65 -4.03
CA GLU A 3 26.12 -85.24 -2.93
C GLU A 3 26.16 -83.69 -2.74
N ILE A 4 25.04 -83.02 -2.36
CA ILE A 4 24.82 -82.29 -1.08
C ILE A 4 25.90 -81.22 -0.75
N TYR A 5 25.63 -79.94 -0.44
CA TYR A 5 24.44 -79.06 -0.24
C TYR A 5 24.95 -77.59 -0.22
N ALA A 6 24.20 -76.47 -0.27
CA ALA A 6 22.79 -76.10 -0.45
C ALA A 6 22.78 -74.64 -1.08
N SER A 7 21.85 -73.67 -0.94
CA SER A 7 20.62 -73.49 -0.15
C SER A 7 19.71 -72.37 -0.72
N THR A 8 18.41 -72.45 -0.39
CA THR A 8 17.39 -71.38 -0.24
C THR A 8 17.36 -70.12 -1.13
N ALA A 9 16.30 -70.06 -1.95
CA ALA A 9 15.31 -68.98 -2.06
C ALA A 9 15.73 -67.59 -2.59
N THR A 10 15.32 -67.31 -3.83
CA THR A 10 15.24 -65.97 -4.43
C THR A 10 14.07 -65.14 -3.88
N ALA A 11 14.31 -63.87 -3.54
CA ALA A 11 13.27 -62.87 -3.27
C ALA A 11 13.36 -61.68 -4.26
N PRO A 12 12.27 -60.94 -4.54
CA PRO A 12 12.27 -59.89 -5.57
C PRO A 12 13.08 -58.64 -5.21
N PHE A 13 13.54 -57.91 -6.23
CA PHE A 13 14.25 -56.64 -6.09
C PHE A 13 13.37 -55.56 -5.42
N PHE A 14 13.72 -55.18 -4.19
CA PHE A 14 13.36 -53.89 -3.59
C PHE A 14 14.63 -53.08 -3.30
N ARG A 15 15.14 -52.36 -4.31
CA ARG A 15 16.05 -51.25 -4.04
C ARG A 15 15.26 -50.14 -3.35
N LYS A 16 15.37 -50.02 -2.03
CA LYS A 16 15.08 -48.76 -1.34
C LYS A 16 15.95 -47.69 -1.97
N GLY A 17 15.35 -46.65 -2.53
CA GLY A 17 16.08 -45.46 -2.92
C GLY A 17 16.62 -44.77 -1.68
N GLN A 18 17.91 -44.94 -1.38
CA GLN A 18 18.61 -43.91 -0.63
C GLN A 18 18.64 -42.67 -1.51
N VAL A 19 17.74 -41.72 -1.24
CA VAL A 19 17.99 -40.34 -1.61
C VAL A 19 19.18 -39.92 -0.76
N GLN A 20 20.36 -39.99 -1.36
CA GLN A 20 21.57 -39.48 -0.75
C GLN A 20 21.47 -37.97 -0.79
N TYR A 21 20.89 -37.41 0.27
CA TYR A 21 21.09 -36.01 0.60
C TYR A 21 22.60 -35.76 0.59
N LEU A 22 23.02 -34.70 -0.09
CA LEU A 22 24.39 -34.22 0.02
C LEU A 22 24.51 -33.62 1.42
N ASN A 23 25.05 -34.39 2.35
CA ASN A 23 25.56 -33.84 3.61
C ASN A 23 26.79 -33.02 3.25
N SER A 24 26.60 -31.72 3.03
CA SER A 24 27.68 -30.73 3.15
C SER A 24 27.99 -30.55 4.64
N GLU A 25 28.68 -31.54 5.20
CA GLU A 25 29.30 -31.45 6.53
C GLU A 25 30.63 -30.67 6.50
N ASP A 26 30.96 -30.09 5.33
CA ASP A 26 32.07 -29.17 5.06
C ASP A 26 31.59 -27.74 4.69
N ASP A 27 30.35 -27.36 5.01
CA ASP A 27 29.91 -25.95 4.98
C ASP A 27 30.51 -25.20 6.20
N GLU A 28 31.84 -25.11 6.27
CA GLU A 28 32.51 -24.05 7.05
C GLU A 28 32.12 -22.68 6.46
N ASP A 29 32.16 -21.60 7.26
CA ASP A 29 31.78 -20.26 6.82
C ASP A 29 32.75 -19.69 5.75
N GLU A 30 32.62 -20.09 4.48
CA GLU A 30 33.18 -19.33 3.36
C GLU A 30 32.54 -17.93 3.36
N ASP A 31 33.38 -16.89 3.44
CA ASP A 31 33.01 -15.47 3.34
C ASP A 31 32.53 -15.15 1.90
N ASP A 32 31.34 -15.64 1.54
CA ASP A 32 30.68 -15.45 0.26
C ASP A 32 30.37 -13.95 0.07
N GLU A 33 31.25 -13.24 -0.67
CA GLU A 33 31.26 -11.76 -0.68
C GLU A 33 29.89 -11.18 -1.07
N PRO A 34 29.23 -10.41 -0.19
CA PRO A 34 27.85 -10.00 -0.40
C PRO A 34 27.72 -9.13 -1.66
N PHE A 35 26.76 -9.48 -2.52
CA PHE A 35 26.66 -8.97 -3.89
C PHE A 35 26.69 -7.43 -4.00
N GLN A 36 27.84 -6.91 -4.43
CA GLN A 36 28.18 -5.49 -4.33
C GLN A 36 27.62 -4.63 -5.50
N GLU A 37 27.45 -3.34 -5.25
CA GLU A 37 27.09 -2.34 -6.28
C GLU A 37 28.11 -2.29 -7.43
N THR A 38 29.39 -2.55 -7.13
CA THR A 38 30.51 -2.68 -8.09
C THR A 38 30.32 -3.88 -9.02
N THR A 39 29.94 -5.03 -8.47
CA THR A 39 29.64 -6.26 -9.22
C THR A 39 28.42 -6.07 -10.11
N ALA A 40 27.33 -5.51 -9.58
CA ALA A 40 26.13 -5.18 -10.35
C ALA A 40 26.41 -4.19 -11.50
N ALA A 41 27.18 -3.13 -11.27
CA ALA A 41 27.59 -2.19 -12.30
C ALA A 41 28.43 -2.88 -13.40
N SER A 42 29.34 -3.78 -13.02
CA SER A 42 30.19 -4.54 -13.95
C SER A 42 29.38 -5.48 -14.84
N ILE A 43 28.42 -6.22 -14.25
CA ILE A 43 27.49 -7.07 -15.01
C ILE A 43 26.62 -6.21 -15.94
N ASN A 44 26.07 -5.09 -15.46
CA ASN A 44 25.27 -4.20 -16.29
C ASN A 44 26.07 -3.55 -17.43
N GLU A 45 27.38 -3.34 -17.29
CA GLU A 45 28.27 -2.92 -18.38
C GLU A 45 28.53 -4.02 -19.42
N ILE A 46 28.45 -5.30 -19.05
CA ILE A 46 28.51 -6.44 -19.98
C ILE A 46 27.16 -6.57 -20.70
N LEU A 47 26.03 -6.46 -19.97
CA LEU A 47 24.67 -6.55 -20.52
C LEU A 47 24.29 -5.39 -21.45
N LYS A 48 25.02 -4.27 -21.44
CA LYS A 48 24.90 -3.23 -22.49
C LYS A 48 25.52 -3.64 -23.83
N LYS A 49 26.46 -4.61 -23.83
CA LYS A 49 27.33 -4.95 -24.96
C LYS A 49 27.01 -6.33 -25.55
N VAL A 50 26.67 -7.30 -24.70
CA VAL A 50 26.33 -8.68 -25.07
C VAL A 50 24.82 -8.88 -24.98
N ARG A 51 24.17 -9.35 -26.05
CA ARG A 51 22.76 -9.77 -25.98
C ARG A 51 22.66 -11.20 -25.46
N ILE A 52 21.76 -11.42 -24.50
CA ILE A 52 21.44 -12.77 -24.03
C ILE A 52 20.52 -13.44 -25.06
N PRO A 53 20.84 -14.65 -25.57
CA PRO A 53 19.93 -15.41 -26.42
C PRO A 53 18.58 -15.63 -25.74
N GLN A 54 17.50 -15.66 -26.53
CA GLN A 54 16.11 -15.84 -26.07
C GLN A 54 15.49 -14.68 -25.25
N LEU A 55 16.26 -13.68 -24.78
CA LEU A 55 15.68 -12.44 -24.24
C LEU A 55 15.45 -11.39 -25.33
N SER A 56 14.31 -10.70 -25.28
CA SER A 56 14.14 -9.43 -25.98
C SER A 56 14.99 -8.33 -25.35
N GLY A 57 15.26 -7.26 -26.10
CA GLY A 57 15.95 -6.08 -25.56
C GLY A 57 15.21 -5.42 -24.38
N HIS A 58 13.89 -5.62 -24.27
CA HIS A 58 13.08 -5.14 -23.15
C HIS A 58 13.27 -6.01 -21.89
N GLU A 59 13.27 -7.33 -22.02
CA GLU A 59 13.52 -8.25 -20.90
C GLU A 59 14.97 -8.16 -20.40
N GLN A 60 15.93 -8.00 -21.31
CA GLN A 60 17.33 -7.77 -20.95
C GLN A 60 17.53 -6.43 -20.22
N ILE A 61 16.77 -5.40 -20.57
CA ILE A 61 16.69 -4.15 -19.80
C ILE A 61 16.12 -4.41 -18.40
N GLN A 62 15.03 -5.18 -18.28
CA GLN A 62 14.46 -5.50 -16.96
C GLN A 62 15.39 -6.35 -16.10
N LEU A 63 16.21 -7.22 -16.69
CA LEU A 63 17.26 -7.96 -15.99
C LEU A 63 18.33 -7.01 -15.43
N MET A 64 18.77 -6.02 -16.21
CA MET A 64 19.70 -5.00 -15.72
C MET A 64 19.11 -4.15 -14.58
N ASP A 65 17.83 -3.78 -14.71
CA ASP A 65 17.07 -3.09 -13.66
C ASP A 65 17.00 -3.97 -12.38
N MET A 66 16.73 -5.29 -12.51
CA MET A 66 16.74 -6.25 -11.38
C MET A 66 18.11 -6.37 -10.70
N ILE A 67 19.20 -6.42 -11.47
CA ILE A 67 20.57 -6.54 -10.98
C ILE A 67 20.98 -5.30 -10.16
N GLU A 68 20.59 -4.11 -10.62
CA GLU A 68 20.79 -2.88 -9.86
C GLU A 68 19.95 -2.86 -8.57
N CYS A 69 18.70 -3.31 -8.63
CA CYS A 69 17.86 -3.47 -7.43
C CYS A 69 18.45 -4.46 -6.43
N ALA A 70 19.02 -5.57 -6.87
CA ALA A 70 19.57 -6.61 -6.00
C ALA A 70 20.74 -6.08 -5.14
N ALA A 71 21.79 -5.53 -5.77
CA ALA A 71 22.92 -4.97 -5.03
C ALA A 71 22.52 -3.80 -4.12
N PHE A 72 21.55 -2.99 -4.55
CA PHE A 72 21.01 -1.92 -3.71
C PHE A 72 20.28 -2.45 -2.46
N VAL A 73 19.60 -3.59 -2.54
CA VAL A 73 18.95 -4.23 -1.38
C VAL A 73 19.97 -4.95 -0.49
N GLU A 74 20.92 -5.69 -1.07
CA GLU A 74 21.99 -6.39 -0.33
C GLU A 74 22.81 -5.45 0.56
N LYS A 75 23.14 -4.25 0.04
CA LYS A 75 23.78 -3.15 0.79
C LYS A 75 23.06 -2.74 2.08
N HIS A 76 21.75 -3.01 2.19
CA HIS A 76 20.93 -2.69 3.36
C HIS A 76 20.38 -3.94 4.08
N ARG A 77 20.75 -5.16 3.64
CA ARG A 77 20.22 -6.45 4.14
C ARG A 77 20.47 -6.68 5.63
N ARG A 78 21.61 -6.23 6.17
CA ARG A 78 21.93 -6.35 7.61
C ARG A 78 21.06 -5.47 8.52
N SER A 79 20.30 -4.52 7.97
CA SER A 79 19.43 -3.60 8.71
C SER A 79 17.95 -3.73 8.34
N MET A 80 17.54 -4.81 7.66
CA MET A 80 16.22 -4.89 7.03
C MET A 80 15.67 -6.32 7.08
N ASP A 81 14.38 -6.47 7.34
CA ASP A 81 13.71 -7.77 7.24
C ASP A 81 13.44 -8.17 5.77
N GLU A 82 13.15 -9.46 5.54
CA GLU A 82 12.92 -9.98 4.19
C GLU A 82 11.75 -9.32 3.44
N ASN A 83 10.70 -8.88 4.15
CA ASN A 83 9.54 -8.24 3.52
C ASN A 83 9.86 -6.79 3.15
N GLY A 84 10.65 -6.11 3.97
CA GLY A 84 11.29 -4.84 3.61
C GLY A 84 12.16 -4.99 2.36
N ALA A 85 13.02 -6.02 2.32
CA ALA A 85 13.89 -6.30 1.18
C ALA A 85 13.10 -6.59 -0.11
N ARG A 86 12.06 -7.42 -0.03
CA ARG A 86 11.11 -7.68 -1.14
C ARG A 86 10.45 -6.39 -1.62
N PHE A 87 9.89 -5.59 -0.71
CA PHE A 87 9.28 -4.30 -1.06
C PHE A 87 10.28 -3.37 -1.76
N MET A 88 11.50 -3.20 -1.23
CA MET A 88 12.48 -2.27 -1.80
C MET A 88 12.97 -2.72 -3.19
N LEU A 89 13.13 -4.03 -3.42
CA LEU A 89 13.45 -4.59 -4.73
C LEU A 89 12.36 -4.26 -5.77
N PHE A 90 11.09 -4.58 -5.45
CA PHE A 90 9.98 -4.41 -6.39
C PHE A 90 9.51 -2.96 -6.53
N PHE A 91 9.65 -2.12 -5.49
CA PHE A 91 9.37 -0.68 -5.58
C PHE A 91 10.42 0.05 -6.45
N ARG A 92 11.71 -0.29 -6.32
CA ARG A 92 12.73 0.25 -7.24
C ARG A 92 12.53 -0.25 -8.67
N GLN A 93 12.15 -1.52 -8.87
CA GLN A 93 11.79 -2.04 -10.20
C GLN A 93 10.55 -1.31 -10.78
N HIS A 94 9.55 -1.00 -9.96
CA HIS A 94 8.40 -0.18 -10.37
C HIS A 94 8.86 1.21 -10.83
N ALA A 95 9.69 1.90 -10.05
CA ALA A 95 10.22 3.22 -10.41
C ALA A 95 11.01 3.19 -11.74
N LEU A 96 11.87 2.18 -11.95
CA LEU A 96 12.64 1.99 -13.19
C LEU A 96 11.73 1.71 -14.40
N ARG A 97 10.70 0.86 -14.24
CA ARG A 97 9.69 0.60 -15.29
C ARG A 97 8.82 1.83 -15.57
N LYS A 98 8.49 2.64 -14.57
CA LYS A 98 7.71 3.88 -14.72
C LYS A 98 8.44 4.93 -15.57
N GLY A 99 9.76 5.01 -15.47
CA GLY A 99 10.59 5.82 -16.37
C GLY A 99 10.50 5.41 -17.85
N ARG A 100 9.84 4.29 -18.16
CA ARG A 100 9.68 3.70 -19.50
C ARG A 100 8.21 3.49 -19.92
N THR A 101 7.27 3.44 -18.97
CA THR A 101 5.84 3.15 -19.19
C THR A 101 4.99 3.95 -18.20
N SER A 102 3.94 4.63 -18.68
CA SER A 102 3.31 5.75 -17.94
C SER A 102 2.27 5.38 -16.86
N GLU A 103 1.84 4.12 -16.77
CA GLU A 103 0.56 3.77 -16.11
C GLU A 103 0.63 2.69 -15.02
N ILE A 104 1.82 2.17 -14.69
CA ILE A 104 1.96 1.17 -13.62
C ILE A 104 1.67 1.84 -12.26
N GLN A 105 0.91 1.15 -11.40
CA GLN A 105 0.82 1.44 -9.97
C GLN A 105 1.42 0.25 -9.20
N LEU A 106 1.92 0.52 -8.00
CA LEU A 106 2.38 -0.53 -7.09
C LEU A 106 1.23 -1.47 -6.74
N SER A 107 1.42 -2.79 -6.79
CA SER A 107 0.34 -3.74 -6.54
C SER A 107 0.13 -3.98 -5.04
N TRP A 108 -1.05 -4.50 -4.69
CA TRP A 108 -1.36 -4.83 -3.30
C TRP A 108 -0.42 -5.88 -2.71
N ARG A 109 0.25 -6.71 -3.52
CA ARG A 109 1.30 -7.63 -3.07
C ARG A 109 2.48 -6.90 -2.45
N GLU A 110 2.99 -5.86 -3.12
CA GLU A 110 4.09 -5.05 -2.57
C GLU A 110 3.64 -4.28 -1.33
N ILE A 111 2.40 -3.77 -1.32
CA ILE A 111 1.80 -3.13 -0.13
C ILE A 111 1.72 -4.12 1.05
N ASN A 112 1.37 -5.39 0.83
CA ASN A 112 1.39 -6.41 1.89
C ASN A 112 2.83 -6.65 2.41
N TRP A 113 3.84 -6.69 1.54
CA TRP A 113 5.23 -6.84 2.00
C TRP A 113 5.67 -5.67 2.89
N ALA A 114 5.42 -4.41 2.50
CA ALA A 114 5.72 -3.28 3.38
C ALA A 114 4.88 -3.30 4.67
N TYR A 115 3.62 -3.72 4.62
CA TYR A 115 2.73 -3.81 5.79
C TYR A 115 3.21 -4.89 6.79
N HIS A 116 3.83 -5.97 6.30
CA HIS A 116 4.40 -7.05 7.11
C HIS A 116 5.93 -6.93 7.32
N SER A 117 6.53 -5.78 7.01
CA SER A 117 7.91 -5.44 7.37
C SER A 117 7.97 -4.93 8.81
N THR A 118 9.01 -5.31 9.56
CA THR A 118 9.32 -4.75 10.87
C THR A 118 10.14 -3.46 10.76
N THR A 119 10.86 -3.25 9.65
CA THR A 119 11.70 -2.07 9.39
C THR A 119 11.01 -1.01 8.53
N GLN A 120 9.75 -0.67 8.86
CA GLN A 120 8.92 0.24 8.08
C GLN A 120 9.47 1.68 7.98
N ASP A 121 10.23 2.12 8.96
CA ASP A 121 10.89 3.43 9.02
C ASP A 121 11.93 3.60 7.89
N ILE A 122 12.73 2.56 7.64
CA ILE A 122 13.66 2.49 6.52
C ILE A 122 12.91 2.54 5.18
N LEU A 123 11.73 1.90 5.09
CA LEU A 123 10.89 1.96 3.89
C LEU A 123 10.32 3.37 3.63
N VAL A 124 9.94 4.11 4.69
CA VAL A 124 9.43 5.49 4.59
C VAL A 124 10.51 6.43 4.07
N ASP A 125 11.72 6.35 4.62
CA ASP A 125 12.88 7.13 4.17
C ASP A 125 13.24 6.81 2.70
N PHE A 126 13.32 5.53 2.35
CA PHE A 126 13.59 5.07 0.98
C PHE A 126 12.57 5.58 -0.05
N VAL A 127 11.27 5.42 0.21
CA VAL A 127 10.19 5.92 -0.66
C VAL A 127 10.23 7.44 -0.80
N THR A 128 10.51 8.13 0.31
CA THR A 128 10.64 9.60 0.33
C THR A 128 11.82 10.06 -0.54
N ARG A 129 12.98 9.38 -0.47
CA ARG A 129 14.16 9.68 -1.30
C ARG A 129 13.91 9.43 -2.79
N GLN A 130 13.25 8.33 -3.16
CA GLN A 130 12.90 8.04 -4.57
C GLN A 130 11.90 9.03 -5.19
N THR A 131 11.22 9.85 -4.39
CA THR A 131 10.28 10.86 -4.90
C THR A 131 11.01 12.04 -5.57
N HIS A 132 12.32 12.22 -5.36
CA HIS A 132 13.17 13.27 -5.95
C HIS A 132 12.60 14.71 -5.81
N GLY A 133 11.86 14.96 -4.73
CA GLY A 133 11.18 16.22 -4.45
C GLY A 133 10.12 16.09 -3.36
N PRO A 134 9.26 17.09 -3.15
CA PRO A 134 8.20 17.02 -2.16
C PRO A 134 7.23 15.85 -2.39
N VAL A 135 6.96 15.08 -1.33
CA VAL A 135 5.96 14.00 -1.34
C VAL A 135 4.56 14.63 -1.34
N LEU A 136 3.93 14.64 -2.51
CA LEU A 136 2.53 15.02 -2.74
C LEU A 136 1.63 13.78 -2.57
N TRP A 137 0.31 13.98 -2.45
CA TRP A 137 -0.68 12.92 -2.34
C TRP A 137 -0.54 11.89 -3.46
N ARG A 138 -0.30 12.33 -4.70
CA ARG A 138 -0.10 11.44 -5.85
C ARG A 138 1.09 10.49 -5.67
N HIS A 139 2.18 10.94 -5.04
CA HIS A 139 3.38 10.12 -4.75
C HIS A 139 3.13 9.17 -3.57
N ALA A 140 2.40 9.63 -2.56
CA ALA A 140 2.02 8.82 -1.39
C ALA A 140 1.03 7.70 -1.76
N ARG A 141 0.06 7.97 -2.64
CA ARG A 141 -0.88 6.99 -3.19
C ARG A 141 -0.20 5.96 -4.08
N GLU A 142 0.72 6.40 -4.92
CA GLU A 142 1.48 5.51 -5.82
C GLU A 142 2.36 4.52 -5.05
N SER A 143 2.95 4.96 -3.94
CA SER A 143 3.75 4.12 -3.04
C SER A 143 2.95 3.34 -2.01
N GLY A 144 1.63 3.55 -1.94
CA GLY A 144 0.75 2.93 -0.95
C GLY A 144 1.10 3.26 0.51
N ILE A 145 1.85 4.34 0.77
CA ILE A 145 2.48 4.58 2.08
C ILE A 145 1.48 4.61 3.25
N PHE A 146 0.29 5.18 3.03
CA PHE A 146 -0.78 5.21 4.03
C PHE A 146 -1.59 3.91 4.12
N MET A 147 -1.35 2.94 3.25
CA MET A 147 -1.91 1.59 3.32
C MET A 147 -1.00 0.66 4.14
N TRP A 148 0.33 0.80 4.03
CA TRP A 148 1.28 -0.11 4.70
C TRP A 148 1.83 0.37 6.05
N MET A 149 2.02 1.68 6.29
CA MET A 149 2.51 2.16 7.61
C MET A 149 1.58 1.71 8.74
N THR A 150 2.12 1.15 9.83
CA THR A 150 1.34 0.62 10.97
C THR A 150 1.36 1.54 12.20
N ASP A 151 2.46 2.27 12.46
CA ASP A 151 2.49 3.27 13.53
C ASP A 151 1.61 4.48 13.16
N VAL A 152 0.52 4.67 13.92
CA VAL A 152 -0.49 5.72 13.67
C VAL A 152 0.06 7.14 13.93
N SER A 153 1.10 7.29 14.75
CA SER A 153 1.74 8.58 15.05
C SER A 153 2.66 9.00 13.90
N ALA A 154 3.51 8.09 13.42
CA ALA A 154 4.35 8.27 12.24
C ALA A 154 3.49 8.47 10.98
N LEU A 155 2.40 7.70 10.83
CA LEU A 155 1.43 7.85 9.74
C LEU A 155 0.82 9.27 9.73
N ARG A 156 0.42 9.80 10.90
CA ARG A 156 -0.10 11.17 11.02
C ARG A 156 0.98 12.23 10.72
N ALA A 157 2.23 12.01 11.13
CA ALA A 157 3.33 12.90 10.80
C ALA A 157 3.62 12.94 9.28
N GLN A 158 3.66 11.77 8.62
CA GLN A 158 3.83 11.68 7.17
C GLN A 158 2.66 12.29 6.39
N PHE A 159 1.44 12.15 6.92
CA PHE A 159 0.24 12.79 6.35
C PHE A 159 0.26 14.33 6.50
N GLU A 160 0.90 14.86 7.55
CA GLU A 160 1.14 16.30 7.70
C GLU A 160 2.26 16.82 6.80
N ILE A 161 3.26 15.99 6.49
CA ILE A 161 4.27 16.30 5.47
C ILE A 161 3.58 16.43 4.09
N VAL A 162 2.69 15.51 3.73
CA VAL A 162 1.86 15.63 2.52
C VAL A 162 0.99 16.89 2.55
N ALA A 163 0.28 17.16 3.67
CA ALA A 163 -0.54 18.37 3.81
C ALA A 163 0.23 19.67 3.56
N ARG A 164 1.48 19.73 4.05
CA ARG A 164 2.40 20.86 3.87
C ARG A 164 2.90 20.97 2.43
N ASN A 165 3.28 19.84 1.84
CA ASN A 165 3.81 19.77 0.48
C ASN A 165 2.75 20.18 -0.55
N GLU A 166 1.50 19.74 -0.38
CA GLU A 166 0.35 20.16 -1.20
C GLU A 166 0.13 21.68 -1.13
N TYR A 167 0.17 22.29 0.06
CA TYR A 167 0.08 23.75 0.20
C TYR A 167 1.21 24.50 -0.52
N THR A 168 2.41 23.92 -0.60
CA THR A 168 3.56 24.50 -1.30
C THR A 168 3.71 24.06 -2.76
N SER A 169 2.80 23.21 -3.27
CA SER A 169 2.91 22.62 -4.61
C SER A 169 2.62 23.62 -5.75
N SER A 170 1.80 24.63 -5.45
CA SER A 170 1.39 25.70 -6.36
C SER A 170 2.06 27.02 -5.97
N GLU A 171 2.47 27.82 -6.96
CA GLU A 171 3.05 29.16 -6.72
C GLU A 171 2.10 30.08 -5.93
N THR A 172 0.79 29.92 -6.18
CA THR A 172 -0.30 30.65 -5.51
C THR A 172 -0.54 30.23 -4.07
N LYS A 173 0.03 29.09 -3.62
CA LYS A 173 -0.05 28.54 -2.26
C LYS A 173 -1.46 28.57 -1.70
N SER A 174 -2.36 27.89 -2.39
CA SER A 174 -3.79 27.88 -2.08
C SER A 174 -4.09 27.00 -0.86
N PRO A 175 -4.69 27.54 0.23
CA PRO A 175 -5.07 26.71 1.38
C PRO A 175 -6.19 25.70 1.08
N VAL A 176 -6.89 25.83 -0.04
CA VAL A 176 -7.91 24.87 -0.51
C VAL A 176 -7.27 23.48 -0.71
N ASP A 177 -6.08 23.47 -1.29
CA ASP A 177 -5.37 22.29 -1.79
C ASP A 177 -4.99 21.37 -0.60
N CYS A 178 -4.49 21.98 0.48
CA CYS A 178 -4.16 21.29 1.72
C CYS A 178 -5.33 21.10 2.71
N SER A 179 -6.52 21.69 2.45
CA SER A 179 -7.62 21.76 3.43
C SER A 179 -8.09 20.38 3.91
N LEU A 180 -8.20 19.40 2.99
CA LEU A 180 -8.62 18.04 3.34
C LEU A 180 -7.64 17.40 4.33
N PHE A 181 -6.35 17.50 4.06
CA PHE A 181 -5.31 16.83 4.83
C PHE A 181 -5.19 17.41 6.25
N TYR A 182 -5.19 18.74 6.39
CA TYR A 182 -5.16 19.38 7.72
C TYR A 182 -6.44 19.14 8.53
N LEU A 183 -7.61 19.03 7.91
CA LEU A 183 -8.86 18.76 8.64
C LEU A 183 -9.03 17.28 8.98
N ALA A 184 -8.47 16.35 8.20
CA ALA A 184 -8.31 14.95 8.61
C ALA A 184 -7.43 14.82 9.86
N LEU A 185 -6.34 15.60 9.93
CA LEU A 185 -5.50 15.75 11.14
C LEU A 185 -6.15 16.56 12.27
N LYS A 186 -7.39 17.04 12.10
CA LYS A 186 -8.12 17.94 13.03
C LYS A 186 -7.41 19.27 13.32
N LYS A 187 -6.41 19.65 12.51
CA LYS A 187 -5.57 20.85 12.63
C LYS A 187 -6.23 22.11 12.03
N LYS A 188 -7.48 22.40 12.44
CA LYS A 188 -8.25 23.61 12.04
C LYS A 188 -7.46 24.91 12.24
N THR A 189 -6.70 24.99 13.33
CA THR A 189 -5.88 26.17 13.70
C THR A 189 -4.78 26.47 12.68
N VAL A 190 -4.09 25.43 12.18
CA VAL A 190 -3.07 25.57 11.12
C VAL A 190 -3.72 26.08 9.85
N LEU A 191 -4.82 25.44 9.42
CA LEU A 191 -5.55 25.84 8.20
C LEU A 191 -6.06 27.29 8.28
N HIS A 192 -6.58 27.73 9.43
CA HIS A 192 -6.95 29.13 9.65
C HIS A 192 -5.74 30.09 9.51
N GLY A 193 -4.57 29.67 10.01
CA GLY A 193 -3.30 30.39 9.82
C GLY A 193 -2.90 30.55 8.35
N LEU A 194 -3.05 29.49 7.53
CA LEU A 194 -2.80 29.55 6.09
C LEU A 194 -3.81 30.46 5.36
N TRP A 195 -5.10 30.39 5.72
CA TRP A 195 -6.11 31.31 5.21
C TRP A 195 -5.86 32.77 5.59
N ARG A 196 -5.14 33.06 6.68
CA ARG A 196 -4.69 34.43 6.99
C ARG A 196 -3.64 34.95 6.00
N MET A 197 -2.83 34.08 5.41
CA MET A 197 -1.77 34.45 4.45
C MET A 197 -2.26 34.53 3.00
N ALA A 198 -3.36 33.85 2.65
CA ALA A 198 -3.88 33.73 1.29
C ALA A 198 -4.64 34.98 0.77
N ALA A 199 -4.00 36.16 0.81
CA ALA A 199 -4.61 37.46 0.48
C ALA A 199 -5.17 37.59 -0.95
N GLY A 200 -4.67 36.80 -1.90
CA GLY A 200 -5.17 36.77 -3.29
C GLY A 200 -6.43 35.91 -3.50
N ASN A 201 -6.90 35.17 -2.49
CA ASN A 201 -8.01 34.23 -2.67
C ASN A 201 -9.38 34.90 -2.39
N LYS A 202 -10.30 34.84 -3.36
CA LYS A 202 -11.65 35.43 -3.25
C LYS A 202 -12.48 34.89 -2.09
N GLU A 203 -12.21 33.68 -1.62
CA GLU A 203 -12.94 33.04 -0.51
C GLU A 203 -12.34 33.38 0.87
N GLN A 204 -11.18 34.05 0.92
CA GLN A 204 -10.36 34.23 2.13
C GLN A 204 -11.14 34.79 3.32
N ALA A 205 -11.77 35.96 3.16
CA ALA A 205 -12.48 36.63 4.25
C ALA A 205 -13.73 35.88 4.73
N ALA A 206 -14.35 35.06 3.87
CA ALA A 206 -15.47 34.21 4.24
C ALA A 206 -14.99 32.97 5.01
N THR A 207 -13.96 32.29 4.50
CA THR A 207 -13.41 31.08 5.12
C THR A 207 -12.73 31.38 6.46
N GLN A 208 -12.02 32.50 6.62
CA GLN A 208 -11.50 32.94 7.93
C GLN A 208 -12.63 33.11 8.96
N ARG A 209 -13.65 33.90 8.64
CA ARG A 209 -14.81 34.14 9.52
C ARG A 209 -15.53 32.86 9.90
N LEU A 210 -15.59 31.89 8.98
CA LEU A 210 -16.14 30.56 9.27
C LEU A 210 -15.22 29.76 10.21
N LEU A 211 -13.92 29.67 9.91
CA LEU A 211 -12.95 28.89 10.69
C LEU A 211 -12.68 29.42 12.10
N LEU A 212 -12.98 30.68 12.40
CA LEU A 212 -12.94 31.23 13.76
C LEU A 212 -13.94 30.54 14.72
N ASN A 213 -15.06 30.01 14.22
CA ASN A 213 -16.12 29.47 15.06
C ASN A 213 -15.75 28.12 15.71
N ASN A 214 -16.46 27.78 16.78
CA ASN A 214 -16.34 26.51 17.47
C ASN A 214 -17.11 25.42 16.70
N PHE A 215 -16.39 24.44 16.15
CA PHE A 215 -17.01 23.35 15.38
C PHE A 215 -17.44 22.16 16.22
N GLU A 216 -17.44 22.26 17.55
CA GLU A 216 -18.18 21.30 18.40
C GLU A 216 -19.67 21.63 18.53
N GLU A 217 -20.05 22.90 18.34
CA GLU A 217 -21.45 23.34 18.32
C GLU A 217 -22.17 22.86 17.04
N GLU A 218 -23.33 22.23 17.21
CA GLU A 218 -24.12 21.68 16.10
C GLU A 218 -24.55 22.74 15.08
N LYS A 219 -24.73 23.99 15.52
CA LYS A 219 -24.93 25.16 14.65
C LYS A 219 -23.84 25.27 13.59
N TRP A 220 -22.57 25.16 13.97
CA TRP A 220 -21.43 25.34 13.07
C TRP A 220 -21.11 24.05 12.30
N LYS A 221 -21.35 22.87 12.88
CA LYS A 221 -21.37 21.58 12.14
C LYS A 221 -22.38 21.64 10.98
N THR A 222 -23.60 22.11 11.24
CA THR A 222 -24.64 22.33 10.22
C THR A 222 -24.24 23.37 9.15
N VAL A 223 -23.54 24.45 9.51
CA VAL A 223 -23.05 25.44 8.52
C VAL A 223 -21.93 24.86 7.65
N ALA A 224 -20.97 24.12 8.22
CA ALA A 224 -19.94 23.44 7.45
C ALA A 224 -20.53 22.39 6.49
N GLN A 225 -21.50 21.60 6.96
CA GLN A 225 -22.22 20.61 6.16
C GLN A 225 -22.97 21.23 4.97
N LYS A 226 -23.70 22.34 5.18
CA LYS A 226 -24.38 23.08 4.09
C LYS A 226 -23.39 23.62 3.04
N ASN A 227 -22.23 24.11 3.50
CA ASN A 227 -21.15 24.53 2.61
C ASN A 227 -20.52 23.36 1.86
N ALA A 228 -20.40 22.17 2.46
CA ALA A 228 -19.92 20.96 1.79
C ALA A 228 -20.83 20.57 0.61
N TYR A 229 -22.15 20.52 0.81
CA TYR A 229 -23.10 20.27 -0.28
C TYR A 229 -23.05 21.35 -1.38
N ALA A 230 -22.88 22.64 -1.01
CA ALA A 230 -22.69 23.72 -1.98
C ALA A 230 -21.37 23.59 -2.79
N LEU A 231 -20.32 22.97 -2.21
CA LEU A 231 -19.07 22.65 -2.90
C LEU A 231 -19.19 21.41 -3.80
N LEU A 232 -20.00 20.41 -3.43
CA LEU A 232 -20.36 19.29 -4.32
C LEU A 232 -21.09 19.77 -5.57
N GLY A 233 -22.08 20.67 -5.43
CA GLY A 233 -22.77 21.28 -6.56
C GLY A 233 -21.86 22.08 -7.49
N LYS A 234 -20.76 22.64 -6.94
CA LYS A 234 -19.68 23.31 -7.70
C LYS A 234 -18.57 22.36 -8.19
N ARG A 235 -18.75 21.03 -8.04
CA ARG A 235 -17.78 19.97 -8.38
C ARG A 235 -16.40 20.10 -7.69
N ARG A 236 -16.29 20.83 -6.58
CA ARG A 236 -15.05 21.01 -5.80
C ARG A 236 -14.91 19.91 -4.74
N PHE A 237 -14.88 18.66 -5.19
CA PHE A 237 -15.07 17.46 -4.36
C PHE A 237 -14.08 17.33 -3.18
N GLN A 238 -12.78 17.51 -3.40
CA GLN A 238 -11.75 17.45 -2.34
C GLN A 238 -11.97 18.51 -1.23
N TYR A 239 -12.47 19.69 -1.61
CA TYR A 239 -12.79 20.77 -0.66
C TYR A 239 -14.15 20.55 0.03
N ALA A 240 -15.11 19.90 -0.65
CA ALA A 240 -16.35 19.44 -0.03
C ALA A 240 -16.08 18.37 1.05
N ALA A 241 -15.23 17.37 0.76
CA ALA A 241 -14.77 16.38 1.74
C ALA A 241 -14.11 17.04 2.95
N ALA A 242 -13.25 18.05 2.73
CA ALA A 242 -12.66 18.84 3.80
C ALA A 242 -13.72 19.53 4.70
N PHE A 243 -14.78 20.06 4.10
CA PHE A 243 -15.89 20.69 4.83
C PHE A 243 -16.79 19.67 5.57
N PHE A 244 -16.93 18.44 5.08
CA PHE A 244 -17.56 17.36 5.84
C PHE A 244 -16.74 16.97 7.08
N LEU A 245 -15.40 16.93 6.98
CA LEU A 245 -14.53 16.74 8.15
C LEU A 245 -14.64 17.90 9.16
N LEU A 246 -14.76 19.14 8.69
CA LEU A 246 -15.03 20.32 9.52
C LEU A 246 -16.42 20.24 10.21
N ALA A 247 -17.37 19.54 9.61
CA ALA A 247 -18.69 19.27 10.18
C ALA A 247 -18.73 18.04 11.12
N GLY A 248 -17.60 17.35 11.35
CA GLY A 248 -17.54 16.10 12.12
C GLY A 248 -18.04 14.85 11.38
N ARG A 249 -18.34 14.95 10.08
CA ARG A 249 -18.94 13.87 9.28
C ARG A 249 -17.90 13.15 8.41
N LEU A 250 -17.09 12.30 9.04
CA LEU A 250 -16.08 11.50 8.32
C LEU A 250 -16.70 10.59 7.25
N GLY A 251 -17.84 9.94 7.52
CA GLY A 251 -18.51 9.07 6.55
C GLY A 251 -18.87 9.77 5.23
N ASP A 252 -19.37 11.01 5.29
CA ASP A 252 -19.64 11.83 4.10
C ASP A 252 -18.34 12.16 3.35
N ALA A 253 -17.26 12.49 4.06
CA ALA A 253 -15.96 12.80 3.45
C ALA A 253 -15.35 11.56 2.75
N VAL A 254 -15.51 10.38 3.35
CA VAL A 254 -15.12 9.08 2.80
C VAL A 254 -15.92 8.77 1.53
N GLU A 255 -17.25 8.92 1.55
CA GLU A 255 -18.11 8.71 0.39
C GLU A 255 -17.75 9.65 -0.78
N VAL A 256 -17.38 10.90 -0.49
CA VAL A 256 -16.89 11.84 -1.53
C VAL A 256 -15.54 11.40 -2.12
N CYS A 257 -14.65 10.83 -1.31
CA CYS A 257 -13.40 10.25 -1.79
C CYS A 257 -13.65 9.02 -2.69
N LEU A 258 -14.59 8.16 -2.31
CA LEU A 258 -14.98 6.97 -3.10
C LEU A 258 -15.65 7.35 -4.43
N ARG A 259 -16.75 8.11 -4.40
CA ARG A 259 -17.63 8.24 -5.57
C ARG A 259 -17.21 9.36 -6.53
N GLN A 260 -16.78 10.51 -6.01
CA GLN A 260 -16.47 11.67 -6.84
C GLN A 260 -14.97 11.88 -7.09
N LEU A 261 -14.09 11.55 -6.14
CA LEU A 261 -12.64 11.54 -6.38
C LEU A 261 -12.13 10.20 -6.96
N LYS A 262 -12.87 9.10 -6.76
CA LYS A 262 -12.48 7.74 -7.17
C LYS A 262 -11.12 7.31 -6.60
N ASP A 263 -10.87 7.70 -5.35
CA ASP A 263 -9.60 7.46 -4.65
C ASP A 263 -9.85 6.70 -3.33
N ILE A 264 -9.88 5.37 -3.45
CA ILE A 264 -10.12 4.47 -2.31
C ILE A 264 -8.97 4.52 -1.28
N GLN A 265 -7.73 4.75 -1.72
CA GLN A 265 -6.62 4.99 -0.82
C GLN A 265 -6.79 6.30 -0.04
N LEU A 266 -7.32 7.36 -0.64
CA LEU A 266 -7.61 8.60 0.07
C LEU A 266 -8.72 8.39 1.11
N ALA A 267 -9.78 7.66 0.75
CA ALA A 267 -10.87 7.30 1.66
C ALA A 267 -10.37 6.49 2.88
N ILE A 268 -9.49 5.51 2.66
CA ILE A 268 -8.81 4.75 3.71
C ILE A 268 -7.94 5.68 4.55
N ALA A 269 -7.05 6.46 3.92
CA ALA A 269 -6.07 7.28 4.61
C ALA A 269 -6.72 8.35 5.51
N ILE A 270 -7.75 9.06 5.06
CA ILE A 270 -8.46 10.02 5.93
C ILE A 270 -9.13 9.33 7.13
N SER A 271 -9.60 8.09 6.97
CA SER A 271 -10.21 7.31 8.06
C SER A 271 -9.16 6.90 9.10
N ARG A 272 -8.03 6.33 8.65
CA ARG A 272 -6.87 5.99 9.50
C ARG A 272 -6.35 7.21 10.27
N VAL A 273 -6.27 8.36 9.61
CA VAL A 273 -5.80 9.61 10.22
C VAL A 273 -6.80 10.16 11.26
N TYR A 274 -8.09 10.23 10.93
CA TYR A 274 -9.11 10.94 11.73
C TYR A 274 -9.66 10.13 12.91
N GLU A 275 -9.85 8.82 12.77
CA GLU A 275 -10.33 7.92 13.84
C GLU A 275 -9.23 6.99 14.38
N GLY A 276 -8.20 6.69 13.58
CA GLY A 276 -7.31 5.56 13.83
C GLY A 276 -7.83 4.27 13.20
N ASP A 277 -7.01 3.23 13.17
CA ASP A 277 -7.35 1.97 12.49
C ASP A 277 -8.50 1.22 13.17
N GLY A 278 -8.68 1.44 14.47
CA GLY A 278 -9.85 1.02 15.24
C GLY A 278 -11.13 1.83 14.97
N GLY A 279 -11.14 2.74 13.99
CA GLY A 279 -12.29 3.58 13.66
C GLY A 279 -13.48 2.80 13.07
N PRO A 280 -14.73 3.10 13.47
CA PRO A 280 -15.91 2.49 12.88
C PRO A 280 -16.03 2.79 11.37
N THR A 281 -15.60 3.98 10.92
CA THR A 281 -15.70 4.35 9.51
C THR A 281 -14.74 3.53 8.65
N LEU A 282 -13.52 3.25 9.14
CA LEU A 282 -12.57 2.39 8.43
C LEU A 282 -13.07 0.94 8.37
N ARG A 283 -13.58 0.37 9.48
CA ARG A 283 -14.16 -0.99 9.46
C ARG A 283 -15.28 -1.12 8.42
N LYS A 284 -16.20 -0.14 8.38
CA LYS A 284 -17.28 -0.12 7.39
C LYS A 284 -16.73 -0.05 5.97
N LEU A 285 -15.78 0.85 5.71
CA LEU A 285 -15.12 1.00 4.41
C LEU A 285 -14.43 -0.30 3.94
N LEU A 286 -13.73 -0.99 4.85
CA LEU A 286 -13.07 -2.26 4.54
C LEU A 286 -14.09 -3.37 4.19
N HIS A 287 -15.19 -3.45 4.95
CA HIS A 287 -16.22 -4.48 4.78
C HIS A 287 -17.14 -4.23 3.56
N ASP A 288 -17.66 -3.02 3.40
CA ASP A 288 -18.71 -2.70 2.42
C ASP A 288 -18.15 -2.37 1.02
N GLU A 289 -16.87 -1.99 0.91
CA GLU A 289 -16.25 -1.54 -0.35
C GLU A 289 -14.99 -2.34 -0.71
N VAL A 290 -14.03 -2.45 0.20
CA VAL A 290 -12.70 -3.00 -0.13
C VAL A 290 -12.75 -4.52 -0.34
N LEU A 291 -13.43 -5.28 0.53
CA LEU A 291 -13.58 -6.72 0.36
C LEU A 291 -14.42 -7.09 -0.88
N PRO A 292 -15.57 -6.44 -1.17
CA PRO A 292 -16.28 -6.63 -2.45
C PRO A 292 -15.46 -6.26 -3.69
N LEU A 293 -14.63 -5.21 -3.63
CA LEU A 293 -13.73 -4.84 -4.73
C LEU A 293 -12.66 -5.91 -4.96
N ALA A 294 -12.05 -6.42 -3.87
CA ALA A 294 -11.09 -7.51 -3.92
C ALA A 294 -11.69 -8.79 -4.52
N ALA A 295 -12.94 -9.11 -4.15
CA ALA A 295 -13.71 -10.21 -4.73
C ALA A 295 -13.87 -10.05 -6.24
N GLN A 296 -14.41 -8.90 -6.67
CA GLN A 296 -14.72 -8.61 -8.07
C GLN A 296 -13.48 -8.60 -8.97
N GLN A 297 -12.31 -8.30 -8.42
CA GLN A 297 -11.03 -8.24 -9.14
C GLN A 297 -10.19 -9.52 -9.01
N GLY A 298 -10.58 -10.47 -8.15
CA GLY A 298 -9.73 -11.61 -7.77
C GLY A 298 -8.46 -11.21 -7.01
N ASP A 299 -8.41 -10.01 -6.42
CA ASP A 299 -7.21 -9.50 -5.75
C ASP A 299 -7.09 -10.08 -4.32
N ARG A 300 -6.46 -11.26 -4.28
CA ARG A 300 -6.09 -12.00 -3.08
C ARG A 300 -5.24 -11.17 -2.09
N TRP A 301 -4.44 -10.23 -2.58
CA TRP A 301 -3.57 -9.40 -1.73
C TRP A 301 -4.34 -8.23 -1.11
N LEU A 302 -5.27 -7.61 -1.85
CA LEU A 302 -6.21 -6.63 -1.28
C LEU A 302 -7.13 -7.29 -0.25
N ALA A 303 -7.65 -8.48 -0.54
CA ALA A 303 -8.44 -9.26 0.40
C ALA A 303 -7.64 -9.59 1.69
N SER A 304 -6.42 -10.09 1.55
CA SER A 304 -5.49 -10.36 2.66
C SER A 304 -5.30 -9.14 3.55
N TRP A 305 -4.90 -8.01 2.96
CA TRP A 305 -4.65 -6.76 3.68
C TRP A 305 -5.91 -6.25 4.40
N ALA A 306 -7.07 -6.29 3.73
CA ALA A 306 -8.34 -5.85 4.31
C ALA A 306 -8.79 -6.74 5.49
N PHE A 307 -8.70 -8.07 5.36
CA PHE A 307 -8.98 -8.98 6.47
C PHE A 307 -8.02 -8.80 7.64
N TRP A 308 -6.74 -8.56 7.39
CA TRP A 308 -5.76 -8.30 8.46
C TRP A 308 -6.05 -6.98 9.18
N MET A 309 -6.38 -5.91 8.45
CA MET A 309 -6.83 -4.62 9.03
C MET A 309 -8.13 -4.74 9.83
N LEU A 310 -9.00 -5.71 9.48
CA LEU A 310 -10.19 -6.08 10.26
C LEU A 310 -9.89 -7.02 11.46
N GLY A 311 -8.62 -7.42 11.66
CA GLY A 311 -8.19 -8.35 12.71
C GLY A 311 -8.44 -9.84 12.39
N ARG A 312 -9.07 -10.16 11.25
CA ARG A 312 -9.38 -11.51 10.77
C ARG A 312 -8.15 -12.16 10.13
N LYS A 313 -7.10 -12.38 10.92
CA LYS A 313 -5.82 -12.98 10.47
C LYS A 313 -6.00 -14.39 9.88
N ASP A 314 -6.99 -15.13 10.38
CA ASP A 314 -7.46 -16.40 9.83
C ASP A 314 -7.88 -16.28 8.36
N MET A 315 -8.64 -15.24 8.04
CA MET A 315 -9.15 -14.97 6.69
C MET A 315 -8.09 -14.36 5.79
N ALA A 316 -7.21 -13.52 6.34
CA ALA A 316 -6.10 -12.92 5.60
C ALA A 316 -5.18 -13.99 4.98
N VAL A 317 -4.76 -14.97 5.79
CA VAL A 317 -3.94 -16.10 5.32
C VAL A 317 -4.72 -16.98 4.33
N ARG A 318 -6.02 -17.24 4.57
CA ARG A 318 -6.85 -18.02 3.64
C ARG A 318 -6.99 -17.36 2.27
N ALA A 319 -7.16 -16.04 2.22
CA ALA A 319 -7.33 -15.30 0.97
C ALA A 319 -6.12 -15.37 0.02
N LEU A 320 -4.92 -15.64 0.54
CA LEU A 320 -3.71 -15.85 -0.27
C LEU A 320 -3.59 -17.29 -0.80
N ILE A 321 -4.13 -18.28 -0.10
CA ILE A 321 -3.96 -19.72 -0.37
C ILE A 321 -5.11 -20.27 -1.21
N PHE A 322 -6.35 -19.93 -0.85
CA PHE A 322 -7.57 -20.39 -1.50
C PHE A 322 -8.07 -19.36 -2.51
N ASP A 323 -9.01 -19.74 -3.36
CA ASP A 323 -9.63 -18.77 -4.26
C ASP A 323 -10.51 -17.77 -3.51
N THR A 324 -10.68 -16.56 -4.07
CA THR A 324 -11.38 -15.47 -3.40
C THR A 324 -12.85 -15.81 -3.15
N ASP A 325 -13.55 -16.39 -4.13
CA ASP A 325 -14.95 -16.79 -3.99
C ASP A 325 -15.14 -17.83 -2.86
N ALA A 326 -14.30 -18.86 -2.81
CA ALA A 326 -14.34 -19.86 -1.75
C ALA A 326 -14.06 -19.24 -0.36
N SER A 327 -13.14 -18.27 -0.30
CA SER A 327 -12.81 -17.54 0.94
C SER A 327 -13.96 -16.63 1.41
N LEU A 328 -14.76 -16.10 0.49
CA LEU A 328 -15.89 -15.21 0.77
C LEU A 328 -17.19 -15.98 1.06
N HIS A 329 -17.43 -17.13 0.43
CA HIS A 329 -18.56 -18.00 0.80
C HIS A 329 -18.47 -18.45 2.26
N ILE A 330 -17.26 -18.67 2.78
CA ILE A 330 -17.02 -18.99 4.22
C ILE A 330 -17.48 -17.84 5.16
N VAL A 331 -17.51 -16.58 4.69
CA VAL A 331 -18.05 -15.43 5.45
C VAL A 331 -19.58 -15.50 5.54
N GLY A 332 -20.25 -15.89 4.45
CA GLY A 332 -21.71 -15.89 4.35
C GLY A 332 -22.40 -16.92 5.24
N ASP A 333 -21.80 -18.10 5.40
CA ASP A 333 -22.49 -19.26 6.00
C ASP A 333 -22.34 -19.39 7.53
N SER A 334 -21.47 -18.60 8.19
CA SER A 334 -21.07 -18.88 9.59
C SER A 334 -21.44 -17.84 10.66
N GLU A 335 -21.33 -16.52 10.41
CA GLU A 335 -21.45 -15.50 11.50
C GLU A 335 -22.28 -14.23 11.18
N LEU A 336 -22.87 -14.07 9.99
CA LEU A 336 -23.57 -12.83 9.61
C LEU A 336 -25.00 -13.04 9.06
N PRO A 337 -26.06 -12.89 9.90
CA PRO A 337 -27.44 -12.99 9.43
C PRO A 337 -27.86 -11.77 8.60
N GLY A 338 -27.76 -11.88 7.27
CA GLY A 338 -28.42 -10.93 6.34
C GLY A 338 -27.74 -10.65 5.00
N VAL A 339 -26.54 -11.17 4.71
CA VAL A 339 -25.79 -10.84 3.48
C VAL A 339 -25.49 -12.08 2.64
N SER A 340 -26.44 -12.47 1.78
CA SER A 340 -26.22 -13.52 0.77
C SER A 340 -25.37 -12.98 -0.40
N ILE A 341 -24.05 -13.21 -0.35
CA ILE A 341 -23.11 -12.91 -1.44
C ILE A 341 -23.24 -13.97 -2.54
N THR A 342 -24.40 -14.01 -3.21
CA THR A 342 -24.75 -15.11 -4.15
C THR A 342 -25.38 -14.64 -5.46
N THR A 343 -25.40 -13.32 -5.71
CA THR A 343 -26.19 -12.71 -6.82
C THR A 343 -25.32 -12.06 -7.92
N VAL A 344 -23.98 -12.13 -7.82
CA VAL A 344 -23.06 -11.44 -8.75
C VAL A 344 -22.44 -12.35 -9.82
N LEU A 345 -22.30 -13.66 -9.56
CA LEU A 345 -21.70 -14.64 -10.50
C LEU A 345 -22.67 -15.14 -11.60
N ASN A 346 -23.68 -14.35 -11.99
CA ASN A 346 -24.68 -14.78 -12.98
C ASN A 346 -25.34 -13.62 -13.77
N ARG A 347 -24.54 -12.61 -14.18
CA ARG A 347 -24.87 -11.64 -15.25
C ARG A 347 -23.64 -11.18 -16.00
#